data_AF-A0A7C6A6G5-F1
#
_entry.id   AF-A0A7C6A6G5-F1
#
_cell.length_a   1.000
_cell.length_b   1.000
_cell.length_c   1.000
_cell.angle_alpha   90.00
_cell.angle_beta   90.00
_cell.angle_gamma   90.00
#
_symmetry.space_group_name_H-M   'P 1'
#
loop_
_entity.id
_entity.type
_entity.pdbx_description
1 polymer ?
#
loop_
_entity_poly.entity_id
_entity_poly.type
_entity_poly.pdbx_seq_one_letter_code
_entity_poly.pdbx_strand_id
1 'polypeptide(L)'
;MIAAIDIGTNTIRLAIADESTCKVVLRLSKIARLGKGSNGYLQEENIQKALEILDYYESLMKRYKCTHYVAVATSAVREAKNKNALLDKANLNIEVIDGSKEASLSQKGILFTLDYLQKERWVGFDLGGGSCEFIFCDKTRIVKSFSVKLGVVKLLEQFCPNDP
;
A
#
# COMPACT_ATOMS: atom_id res chain seq x y z
N MET A 1 -2.24 18.72 10.00
CA MET A 1 -1.85 17.28 10.03
C MET A 1 -2.38 16.66 8.76
N ILE A 2 -1.59 15.80 8.10
CA ILE A 2 -2.01 15.06 6.91
C ILE A 2 -1.83 13.56 7.16
N ALA A 3 -2.58 12.74 6.42
CA ALA A 3 -2.51 11.29 6.56
C ALA A 3 -2.32 10.57 5.23
N ALA A 4 -1.65 9.43 5.28
CA ALA A 4 -1.53 8.49 4.17
C ALA A 4 -1.94 7.09 4.66
N ILE A 5 -2.80 6.43 3.88
CA ILE A 5 -3.24 5.06 4.12
C ILE A 5 -2.82 4.21 2.91
N ASP A 6 -2.10 3.12 3.17
CA ASP A 6 -1.66 2.13 2.20
C ASP A 6 -2.38 0.80 2.48
N ILE A 7 -3.30 0.43 1.59
CA ILE A 7 -4.13 -0.79 1.68
C ILE A 7 -3.47 -1.86 0.80
N GLY A 8 -2.52 -2.57 1.40
CA GLY A 8 -1.77 -3.63 0.75
C GLY A 8 -2.44 -5.00 0.81
N THR A 9 -1.79 -6.00 0.21
CA THR A 9 -2.24 -7.39 0.18
C THR A 9 -2.37 -8.03 1.56
N ASN A 10 -1.41 -7.78 2.43
CA ASN A 10 -1.37 -8.41 3.76
C ASN A 10 -1.74 -7.43 4.87
N THR A 11 -1.40 -6.17 4.70
CA THR A 11 -1.32 -5.17 5.75
C THR A 11 -1.90 -3.86 5.26
N ILE A 12 -2.65 -3.20 6.12
CA ILE A 12 -3.09 -1.82 5.93
C ILE A 12 -2.25 -0.95 6.86
N ARG A 13 -1.64 0.10 6.32
CA ARG A 13 -0.74 1.01 7.04
C ARG A 13 -1.35 2.40 7.12
N LEU A 14 -1.11 3.11 8.21
CA LEU A 14 -1.43 4.52 8.40
C LEU A 14 -0.17 5.28 8.80
N ALA A 15 0.08 6.41 8.14
CA ALA A 15 1.01 7.42 8.60
C ALA A 15 0.28 8.75 8.77
N ILE A 16 0.44 9.41 9.91
CA ILE A 16 0.01 10.80 10.11
C ILE A 16 1.27 11.64 10.29
N ALA A 17 1.35 12.75 9.57
CA ALA A 17 2.46 13.68 9.60
C ALA A 17 2.00 15.11 9.82
N ASP A 18 2.89 15.90 10.41
CA ASP A 18 2.76 17.35 10.40
C ASP A 18 2.95 17.88 8.97
N GLU A 19 2.04 18.74 8.53
CA GLU A 19 1.97 19.22 7.14
C GLU A 19 3.11 20.17 6.79
N SER A 20 3.58 20.95 7.77
CA SER A 20 4.63 21.97 7.58
C SER A 20 6.03 21.37 7.59
N THR A 21 6.25 20.38 8.44
CA THR A 21 7.57 19.79 8.66
C THR A 21 7.75 18.43 7.99
N CYS A 22 6.69 17.85 7.45
CA CYS A 22 6.63 16.47 6.96
C CYS A 22 7.04 15.42 8.02
N LYS A 23 7.10 15.80 9.31
CA LYS A 23 7.49 14.89 10.39
C LYS A 23 6.34 13.95 10.69
N VAL A 24 6.59 12.64 10.57
CA VAL A 24 5.62 11.61 10.95
C VAL A 24 5.45 11.61 12.47
N VAL A 25 4.21 11.78 12.92
CA VAL A 25 3.82 11.80 14.34
C VAL A 25 3.13 10.51 14.79
N LEU A 26 2.56 9.76 13.85
CA LEU A 26 1.99 8.45 14.11
C LEU A 26 2.25 7.52 12.93
N ARG A 27 2.66 6.30 13.22
CA ARG A 27 2.74 5.20 12.25
C ARG A 27 2.08 3.97 12.83
N LEU A 28 1.15 3.38 12.10
CA LEU A 28 0.46 2.16 12.47
C LEU A 28 0.44 1.18 11.29
N SER A 29 0.37 -0.10 11.63
CA SER A 29 0.35 -1.21 10.69
C SER A 29 -0.55 -2.30 11.28
N LYS A 30 -1.60 -2.69 10.56
CA LYS A 30 -2.52 -3.77 10.97
C LYS A 30 -2.67 -4.80 9.85
N ILE A 31 -2.71 -6.07 10.23
CA ILE A 31 -2.79 -7.19 9.29
C ILE A 31 -4.27 -7.43 8.93
N ALA A 32 -4.61 -7.30 7.64
CA ALA A 32 -5.94 -7.55 7.09
C ALA A 32 -6.00 -8.82 6.22
N ARG A 33 -4.86 -9.27 5.70
CA ARG A 33 -4.72 -10.45 4.82
C ARG A 33 -5.66 -10.45 3.60
N LEU A 34 -5.94 -9.28 3.03
CA LEU A 34 -6.84 -9.11 1.88
C LEU A 34 -6.52 -10.03 0.68
N GLY A 35 -5.26 -10.34 0.44
CA GLY A 35 -4.86 -11.26 -0.64
C GLY A 35 -4.90 -12.75 -0.31
N LYS A 36 -5.13 -13.13 0.95
CA LYS A 36 -5.11 -14.54 1.37
C LYS A 36 -6.30 -15.30 0.79
N GLY A 37 -6.03 -16.45 0.17
CA GLY A 37 -7.03 -17.33 -0.43
C GLY A 37 -7.81 -16.64 -1.56
N SER A 38 -7.20 -15.64 -2.20
CA SER A 38 -7.98 -14.70 -2.98
C SER A 38 -8.55 -15.32 -4.27
N ASN A 39 -7.87 -16.18 -5.03
CA ASN A 39 -8.42 -16.73 -6.31
C ASN A 39 -9.10 -15.66 -7.22
N GLY A 40 -8.68 -14.38 -7.12
CA GLY A 40 -9.31 -13.24 -7.80
C GLY A 40 -10.49 -12.59 -7.08
N TYR A 41 -10.78 -12.93 -5.83
CA TYR A 41 -11.82 -12.39 -4.96
C TYR A 41 -11.28 -12.09 -3.55
N LEU A 42 -11.78 -11.04 -2.92
CA LEU A 42 -11.55 -10.77 -1.50
C LEU A 42 -12.51 -11.64 -0.68
N GLN A 43 -11.99 -12.34 0.33
CA GLN A 43 -12.80 -13.13 1.27
C GLN A 43 -13.58 -12.21 2.21
N GLU A 44 -14.85 -12.53 2.51
CA GLU A 44 -15.72 -11.68 3.34
C GLU A 44 -15.10 -11.41 4.72
N GLU A 45 -14.48 -12.42 5.34
CA GLU A 45 -13.78 -12.24 6.63
C GLU A 45 -12.63 -11.24 6.56
N ASN A 46 -11.93 -11.13 5.43
CA ASN A 46 -10.81 -10.21 5.24
C ASN A 46 -11.31 -8.81 4.85
N ILE A 47 -12.43 -8.72 4.12
CA ILE A 47 -13.13 -7.45 3.89
C ILE A 47 -13.57 -6.86 5.24
N GLN A 48 -14.23 -7.64 6.08
CA GLN A 48 -14.72 -7.17 7.38
C GLN A 48 -13.57 -6.68 8.28
N LYS A 49 -12.47 -7.44 8.36
CA LYS A 49 -11.25 -7.01 9.07
C LYS A 49 -10.67 -5.72 8.50
N ALA A 50 -10.65 -5.57 7.17
CA ALA A 50 -10.16 -4.35 6.54
C ALA A 50 -11.04 -3.14 6.87
N LEU A 51 -12.37 -3.28 6.84
CA LEU A 51 -13.30 -2.22 7.20
C LEU A 51 -13.11 -1.78 8.66
N GLU A 52 -12.98 -2.72 9.60
CA GLU A 52 -12.71 -2.40 11.01
C GLU A 52 -11.39 -1.63 11.19
N ILE A 53 -10.36 -1.96 10.42
CA ILE A 53 -9.08 -1.24 10.43
C ILE A 53 -9.24 0.17 9.86
N LEU A 54 -9.98 0.32 8.76
CA LEU A 54 -10.21 1.59 8.09
C LEU A 54 -11.04 2.55 8.96
N ASP A 55 -12.10 2.06 9.60
CA ASP A 55 -12.92 2.83 10.53
C ASP A 55 -12.09 3.29 11.74
N TYR A 56 -11.23 2.40 12.27
CA TYR A 56 -10.29 2.76 13.31
C TYR A 56 -9.32 3.86 12.86
N TYR A 57 -8.78 3.77 11.65
CA TYR A 57 -7.87 4.79 11.09
C TYR A 57 -8.59 6.11 10.81
N GLU A 58 -9.83 6.09 10.34
CA GLU A 58 -10.67 7.28 10.22
C GLU A 58 -10.85 7.98 11.58
N SER A 59 -11.15 7.21 12.64
CA SER A 59 -11.30 7.76 14.00
C SER A 59 -10.01 8.43 14.50
N LEU A 60 -8.84 7.85 14.19
CA LEU A 60 -7.54 8.43 14.51
C LEU A 60 -7.28 9.71 13.72
N MET A 61 -7.54 9.72 12.40
CA MET A 61 -7.39 10.93 11.58
C MET A 61 -8.27 12.07 12.09
N LYS A 62 -9.52 11.79 12.51
CA LYS A 62 -10.39 12.78 13.16
C LYS A 62 -9.79 13.30 14.47
N ARG A 63 -9.28 12.42 15.33
CA ARG A 63 -8.64 12.79 16.61
C ARG A 63 -7.40 13.67 16.42
N TYR A 64 -6.59 13.38 15.42
CA TYR A 64 -5.40 14.18 15.06
C TYR A 64 -5.73 15.43 14.24
N LYS A 65 -7.02 15.66 13.94
CA LYS A 65 -7.50 16.79 13.12
C LYS A 65 -6.78 16.85 11.77
N CYS A 66 -6.69 15.71 11.09
CA CYS A 66 -6.12 15.67 9.75
C CYS A 66 -6.95 16.54 8.80
N THR A 67 -6.30 17.46 8.10
CA THR A 67 -6.92 18.39 7.14
C THR A 67 -7.04 17.76 5.76
N HIS A 68 -6.15 16.82 5.44
CA HIS A 68 -6.14 16.05 4.20
C HIS A 68 -5.69 14.61 4.46
N TYR A 69 -6.16 13.69 3.63
CA TYR A 69 -5.63 12.34 3.58
C TYR A 69 -5.57 11.82 2.14
N VAL A 70 -4.70 10.84 1.94
CA VAL A 70 -4.64 10.02 0.72
C VAL A 70 -4.75 8.56 1.15
N ALA A 71 -5.72 7.82 0.60
CA ALA A 71 -5.86 6.38 0.82
C ALA A 71 -5.73 5.66 -0.52
N VAL A 72 -4.75 4.77 -0.63
CA VAL A 72 -4.51 3.99 -1.85
C VAL A 72 -4.65 2.51 -1.59
N ALA A 73 -5.18 1.77 -2.56
CA ALA A 73 -5.24 0.32 -2.54
C ALA A 73 -4.46 -0.28 -3.71
N THR A 74 -3.68 -1.32 -3.42
CA THR A 74 -2.70 -1.88 -4.36
C THR A 74 -3.12 -3.27 -4.85
N SER A 75 -2.16 -4.19 -5.06
CA SER A 75 -2.33 -5.41 -5.85
C SER A 75 -3.54 -6.28 -5.48
N ALA A 76 -3.82 -6.53 -4.20
CA ALA A 76 -4.94 -7.40 -3.83
C ALA A 76 -6.32 -6.84 -4.21
N VAL A 77 -6.55 -5.56 -3.93
CA VAL A 77 -7.82 -4.89 -4.25
C VAL A 77 -7.90 -4.59 -5.75
N ARG A 78 -6.78 -4.20 -6.38
CA ARG A 78 -6.66 -3.98 -7.82
C ARG A 78 -7.05 -5.22 -8.64
N GLU A 79 -6.60 -6.39 -8.21
CA GLU A 79 -6.83 -7.67 -8.90
C GLU A 79 -8.19 -8.31 -8.58
N ALA A 80 -8.85 -7.91 -7.49
CA ALA A 80 -10.09 -8.53 -7.04
C ALA A 80 -11.29 -8.15 -7.93
N LYS A 81 -12.03 -9.16 -8.37
CA LYS A 81 -13.28 -9.01 -9.15
C LYS A 81 -14.41 -8.40 -8.32
N ASN A 82 -14.42 -8.63 -7.01
CA ASN A 82 -15.38 -8.08 -6.06
C ASN A 82 -14.82 -6.90 -5.24
N LYS A 83 -13.84 -6.15 -5.76
CA LYS A 83 -13.23 -5.01 -5.04
C LYS A 83 -14.24 -4.00 -4.48
N ASN A 84 -15.36 -3.79 -5.18
CA ASN A 84 -16.44 -2.90 -4.75
C ASN A 84 -17.07 -3.33 -3.42
N ALA A 85 -17.02 -4.62 -3.07
CA ALA A 85 -17.49 -5.11 -1.77
C ALA A 85 -16.69 -4.52 -0.59
N LEU A 86 -15.46 -4.05 -0.83
CA LEU A 86 -14.66 -3.28 0.12
C LEU A 86 -14.82 -1.77 -0.11
N LEU A 87 -14.67 -1.30 -1.36
CA LEU A 87 -14.63 0.13 -1.67
C LEU A 87 -15.95 0.84 -1.35
N ASP A 88 -17.09 0.22 -1.64
CA ASP A 88 -18.41 0.84 -1.44
C ASP A 88 -18.81 0.88 0.05
N LYS A 89 -18.23 -0.03 0.86
CA LYS A 89 -18.51 -0.13 2.30
C LYS A 89 -17.55 0.71 3.15
N ALA A 90 -16.40 1.13 2.60
CA ALA A 90 -15.42 1.90 3.35
C ALA A 90 -15.85 3.36 3.49
N ASN A 91 -15.73 3.92 4.70
CA ASN A 91 -16.04 5.34 4.98
C ASN A 91 -14.92 6.31 4.51
N LEU A 92 -14.08 5.88 3.58
CA LEU A 92 -12.92 6.61 3.08
C LEU A 92 -12.92 6.57 1.55
N ASN A 93 -12.51 7.68 0.93
CA ASN A 93 -12.27 7.69 -0.51
C ASN A 93 -10.95 6.98 -0.80
N ILE A 94 -11.04 5.78 -1.39
CA ILE A 94 -9.89 4.91 -1.67
C ILE A 94 -9.61 4.89 -3.17
N GLU A 95 -8.41 5.33 -3.55
CA GLU A 95 -7.92 5.24 -4.92
C GLU A 95 -7.27 3.86 -5.16
N VAL A 96 -7.82 3.08 -6.09
CA VAL A 96 -7.14 1.85 -6.55
C VAL A 96 -6.10 2.24 -7.59
N ILE A 97 -4.83 2.14 -7.25
CA ILE A 97 -3.72 2.59 -8.10
C ILE A 97 -3.13 1.43 -8.91
N ASP A 98 -2.67 1.71 -10.12
CA ASP A 98 -1.88 0.76 -10.90
C ASP A 98 -0.43 0.65 -10.42
N GLY A 99 0.31 -0.32 -10.96
CA GLY A 99 1.71 -0.53 -10.58
C GLY A 99 2.66 0.61 -10.99
N SER A 100 2.31 1.42 -12.00
CA SER A 100 3.14 2.56 -12.40
C SER A 100 2.99 3.71 -11.40
N LYS A 101 1.76 3.98 -10.95
CA LYS A 101 1.48 4.95 -9.91
C LYS A 101 2.08 4.53 -8.57
N GLU A 102 1.97 3.24 -8.22
CA GLU A 102 2.61 2.65 -7.03
C GLU A 102 4.13 2.84 -7.07
N ALA A 103 4.79 2.48 -8.18
CA ALA A 103 6.21 2.71 -8.39
C ALA A 103 6.59 4.20 -8.28
N SER A 104 5.79 5.11 -8.84
CA SER A 104 6.05 6.55 -8.74
C SER A 104 5.98 7.06 -7.29
N LEU A 105 5.02 6.58 -6.49
CA LEU A 105 4.90 6.94 -5.09
C LEU A 105 6.07 6.37 -4.26
N SER A 106 6.43 5.11 -4.48
CA SER A 106 7.60 4.49 -3.82
C SER A 106 8.89 5.23 -4.18
N GLN A 107 9.07 5.63 -5.44
CA GLN A 107 10.22 6.44 -5.88
C GLN A 107 10.29 7.77 -5.13
N LYS A 108 9.18 8.49 -5.01
CA LYS A 108 9.12 9.76 -4.26
C LYS A 108 9.49 9.55 -2.79
N GLY A 109 9.01 8.50 -2.15
CA GLY A 109 9.36 8.15 -0.77
C GLY A 109 10.85 7.84 -0.60
N ILE A 110 11.44 7.11 -1.55
CA ILE A 110 12.88 6.81 -1.59
C ILE A 110 13.69 8.09 -1.72
N LEU A 111 13.39 8.94 -2.71
CA LEU A 111 14.14 10.19 -2.97
C LEU A 111 13.98 11.23 -1.86
N PHE A 112 12.85 11.22 -1.14
CA PHE A 112 12.64 12.04 0.03
C PHE A 112 13.55 11.62 1.20
N THR A 113 13.83 10.32 1.32
CA THR A 113 14.62 9.77 2.43
C THR A 113 16.12 9.72 2.08
N LEU A 114 16.44 9.43 0.83
CA LEU A 114 17.79 9.21 0.29
C LEU A 114 18.04 10.22 -0.84
N ASP A 115 18.22 11.49 -0.47
CA ASP A 115 18.34 12.61 -1.39
C ASP A 115 19.55 12.52 -2.35
N TYR A 116 20.64 11.87 -1.92
CA TYR A 116 21.82 11.64 -2.77
C TYR A 116 21.48 10.87 -4.05
N LEU A 117 20.44 10.01 -4.04
CA LEU A 117 19.99 9.25 -5.21
C LEU A 117 19.45 10.15 -6.32
N GLN A 118 19.10 11.41 -6.03
CA GLN A 118 18.68 12.38 -7.05
C GLN A 118 19.78 12.70 -8.07
N LYS A 119 21.03 12.30 -7.81
CA LYS A 119 22.18 12.51 -8.72
C LYS A 119 22.72 11.22 -9.32
N GLU A 120 22.21 10.06 -8.90
CA GLU A 120 22.75 8.74 -9.22
C GLU A 120 21.81 7.93 -10.11
N ARG A 121 22.37 6.88 -10.72
CA ARG A 121 21.55 5.80 -11.32
C ARG A 121 21.29 4.74 -10.26
N TRP A 122 20.04 4.33 -10.11
CA TRP A 122 19.65 3.40 -9.07
C TRP A 122 18.47 2.54 -9.48
N VAL A 123 18.33 1.40 -8.79
CA VAL A 123 17.22 0.48 -8.95
C VAL A 123 16.56 0.28 -7.60
N GLY A 124 15.25 0.50 -7.54
CA GLY A 124 14.40 0.21 -6.40
C GLY A 124 13.65 -1.10 -6.60
N PHE A 125 13.51 -1.86 -5.51
CA PHE A 125 12.67 -3.05 -5.44
C PHE A 125 11.73 -2.89 -4.25
N ASP A 126 10.42 -2.99 -4.48
CA ASP A 126 9.41 -3.00 -3.42
C ASP A 126 8.75 -4.38 -3.41
N LEU A 127 9.11 -5.22 -2.43
CA LEU A 127 8.54 -6.55 -2.28
C LEU A 127 7.33 -6.51 -1.33
N GLY A 128 6.15 -6.53 -1.92
CA GLY A 128 4.88 -6.56 -1.22
C GLY A 128 4.37 -7.98 -0.92
N GLY A 129 3.12 -8.03 -0.45
CA GLY A 129 2.42 -9.30 -0.21
C GLY A 129 1.96 -9.99 -1.51
N GLY A 130 1.51 -9.23 -2.49
CA GLY A 130 0.94 -9.74 -3.74
C GLY A 130 1.71 -9.40 -5.01
N SER A 131 2.62 -8.42 -4.94
CA SER A 131 3.41 -7.97 -6.07
C SER A 131 4.82 -7.57 -5.63
N CYS A 132 5.69 -7.44 -6.62
CA CYS A 132 7.00 -6.84 -6.48
C CYS A 132 7.18 -5.80 -7.58
N GLU A 133 7.44 -4.56 -7.18
CA GLU A 133 7.66 -3.43 -8.09
C GLU A 133 9.15 -3.24 -8.33
N PHE A 134 9.51 -3.11 -9.60
CA PHE A 134 10.86 -2.80 -10.05
C PHE A 134 10.88 -1.39 -10.62
N ILE A 135 11.81 -0.56 -10.15
CA ILE A 135 11.89 0.86 -10.50
C ILE A 135 13.32 1.18 -10.93
N PHE A 136 13.54 1.41 -12.22
CA PHE A 136 14.83 1.80 -12.77
C PHE A 136 14.88 3.30 -12.95
N CYS A 137 15.79 3.95 -12.24
CA CYS A 137 15.89 5.40 -12.19
C CYS A 137 17.25 5.89 -12.71
N ASP A 138 17.17 6.98 -13.48
CA ASP A 138 18.31 7.83 -13.82
C ASP A 138 18.04 9.16 -13.12
N LYS A 139 18.72 9.40 -12.00
CA LYS A 139 18.48 10.53 -11.11
C LYS A 139 17.05 10.50 -10.56
N THR A 140 16.26 11.54 -10.85
CA THR A 140 14.85 11.64 -10.44
C THR A 140 13.88 11.08 -11.49
N ARG A 141 14.37 10.66 -12.66
CA ARG A 141 13.53 10.16 -13.76
C ARG A 141 13.41 8.64 -13.68
N ILE A 142 12.18 8.14 -13.63
CA ILE A 142 11.89 6.72 -13.86
C ILE A 142 12.13 6.42 -15.35
N VAL A 143 13.16 5.64 -15.64
CA VAL A 143 13.49 5.17 -17.00
C VAL A 143 12.58 4.00 -17.38
N LYS A 144 12.31 3.11 -16.43
CA LYS A 144 11.43 1.97 -16.60
C LYS A 144 10.87 1.55 -15.25
N SER A 145 9.61 1.16 -15.22
CA SER A 145 9.01 0.51 -14.06
C SER A 145 8.08 -0.61 -14.51
N PHE A 146 8.03 -1.68 -13.74
CA PHE A 146 7.05 -2.75 -13.93
C PHE A 146 6.74 -3.44 -12.60
N SER A 147 5.54 -3.98 -12.51
CA SER A 147 5.09 -4.79 -11.37
C SER A 147 4.95 -6.23 -11.82
N VAL A 148 5.50 -7.15 -11.04
CA VAL A 148 5.30 -8.60 -11.24
C VAL A 148 4.42 -9.15 -10.13
N LYS A 149 3.60 -10.16 -10.43
CA LYS A 149 2.73 -10.86 -9.47
C LYS A 149 3.52 -11.81 -8.55
N LEU A 150 4.59 -11.31 -7.96
CA LEU A 150 5.51 -12.02 -7.09
C LEU A 150 5.52 -11.31 -5.74
N GLY A 151 4.82 -11.86 -4.75
CA GLY A 151 4.78 -11.29 -3.41
C GLY A 151 4.80 -12.38 -2.36
N VAL A 152 5.18 -12.03 -1.12
CA VAL A 152 5.42 -13.03 -0.07
C VAL A 152 4.19 -13.88 0.28
N VAL A 153 2.97 -13.33 0.16
CA VAL A 153 1.72 -14.09 0.39
C VAL A 153 1.46 -15.05 -0.76
N LYS A 154 1.60 -14.58 -2.01
CA LYS A 154 1.43 -15.45 -3.20
C LYS A 154 2.45 -16.58 -3.21
N LEU A 155 3.71 -16.29 -2.88
CA LEU A 155 4.78 -17.29 -2.81
C LEU A 155 4.50 -18.34 -1.74
N LEU A 156 4.07 -17.92 -0.55
CA LEU A 156 3.73 -18.84 0.54
C LEU A 156 2.57 -19.77 0.12
N GLU A 157 1.50 -19.22 -0.46
CA GLU A 157 0.34 -20.01 -0.91
C GLU A 157 0.69 -20.97 -2.06
N GLN A 158 1.62 -20.59 -2.94
CA GLN A 158 1.98 -21.38 -4.10
C GLN A 158 3.01 -22.48 -3.80
N PHE A 159 3.98 -22.24 -2.92
CA PHE A 159 5.16 -23.10 -2.76
C PHE A 159 5.37 -23.67 -1.36
N CYS A 160 4.69 -23.18 -0.33
CA CYS A 160 4.87 -23.63 1.05
C CYS A 160 3.56 -24.19 1.64
N PRO A 161 3.12 -25.39 1.20
CA PRO A 161 1.89 -26.01 1.71
C PRO A 161 2.03 -26.49 3.16
N ASN A 162 3.26 -26.69 3.67
CA ASN A 162 3.54 -27.19 5.02
C ASN A 162 4.48 -26.23 5.78
N ASP A 163 4.23 -26.10 7.09
CA ASP A 163 5.10 -25.44 8.06
C ASP A 163 6.22 -26.43 8.43
N PRO A 164 7.53 -26.10 8.29
CA PRO A 164 8.63 -27.03 8.54
C PRO A 164 8.71 -27.56 9.97
#